data_AF-A0A848ZMR1-F1
#
_entry.id   AF-A0A848ZMR1-F1
#
_cell.length_a   1.000
_cell.length_b   1.000
_cell.length_c   1.000
_cell.angle_alpha   90.00
_cell.angle_beta   90.00
_cell.angle_gamma   90.00
#
_symmetry.space_group_name_H-M   'P 1'
#
loop_
_entity.id
_entity.type
_entity.pdbx_description
1 polymer ?
#
loop_
_entity_poly.entity_id
_entity_poly.type
_entity_poly.pdbx_seq_one_letter_code
_entity_poly.pdbx_strand_id
1 'polypeptide(L)'
;MELNKYSKNVTQDPTQPAAQAMLYAIGLEEEDLKKPLIGIGSTGYEGNPCNMHLNDLAQEVKLGTDKGGLVGLVFNTIGVSDGIS
;
A
#
# COMPACT_ATOMS: atom_id res chain seq x y z
N MET A 1 -15.06 -7.36 -15.31
CA MET A 1 -13.61 -7.67 -15.18
C MET A 1 -13.30 -7.65 -13.69
N GLU A 2 -12.70 -8.71 -13.15
CA GLU A 2 -12.32 -8.78 -11.74
C GLU A 2 -11.02 -7.99 -11.53
N LEU A 3 -11.01 -7.04 -10.60
CA LEU A 3 -9.90 -6.10 -10.42
C LEU A 3 -8.87 -6.54 -9.35
N ASN A 4 -9.25 -7.45 -8.45
CA ASN A 4 -8.44 -7.93 -7.33
C ASN A 4 -7.70 -9.25 -7.63
N LYS A 5 -7.23 -9.44 -8.87
CA LYS A 5 -6.64 -10.70 -9.39
C LYS A 5 -5.59 -11.33 -8.48
N TYR A 6 -4.78 -10.51 -7.81
CA TYR A 6 -3.71 -10.98 -6.92
C TYR A 6 -4.12 -10.94 -5.45
N SER A 7 -4.77 -9.85 -5.00
CA SER A 7 -5.14 -9.72 -3.59
C SER A 7 -6.19 -10.74 -3.15
N LYS A 8 -7.03 -11.26 -4.06
CA LYS A 8 -7.96 -12.35 -3.75
C LYS A 8 -7.30 -13.61 -3.19
N ASN A 9 -6.04 -13.86 -3.54
CA ASN A 9 -5.29 -15.00 -3.02
C ASN A 9 -5.08 -14.92 -1.51
N VAL A 10 -5.08 -13.74 -0.90
CA VAL A 10 -4.89 -13.57 0.55
C VAL A 10 -6.14 -13.03 1.27
N THR A 11 -7.13 -12.57 0.50
CA THR A 11 -8.38 -12.00 1.04
C THR A 11 -9.59 -12.94 0.91
N GLN A 12 -9.56 -13.90 -0.01
CA GLN A 12 -10.71 -14.75 -0.35
C GLN A 12 -10.39 -16.25 -0.40
N ASP A 13 -9.12 -16.65 -0.29
CA ASP A 13 -8.73 -18.05 -0.22
C ASP A 13 -9.10 -18.65 1.16
N PRO A 14 -10.02 -19.61 1.23
CA PRO A 14 -10.45 -20.22 2.50
C PRO A 14 -9.34 -21.02 3.19
N THR A 15 -8.26 -21.36 2.47
CA THR A 15 -7.09 -22.04 3.04
C THR A 15 -6.11 -21.08 3.72
N GLN A 16 -6.32 -19.76 3.63
CA GLN A 16 -5.46 -18.73 4.21
C GLN A 16 -6.17 -17.82 5.25
N PRO A 17 -6.82 -18.37 6.29
CA PRO A 17 -7.52 -17.57 7.30
C PRO A 17 -6.57 -16.68 8.12
N ALA A 18 -5.32 -17.10 8.31
CA ALA A 18 -4.31 -16.30 9.03
C ALA A 18 -3.93 -15.02 8.27
N ALA A 19 -3.90 -15.06 6.93
CA ALA A 19 -3.63 -13.87 6.11
C ALA A 19 -4.76 -12.84 6.28
N GLN A 20 -6.01 -13.31 6.26
CA GLN A 20 -7.18 -12.46 6.48
C GLN A 20 -7.15 -11.84 7.89
N ALA A 21 -6.81 -12.61 8.92
CA ALA A 21 -6.66 -12.10 10.29
C ALA A 21 -5.64 -10.94 10.39
N MET A 22 -4.51 -11.05 9.69
CA MET A 22 -3.51 -9.97 9.64
C MET A 22 -4.02 -8.73 8.88
N LEU A 23 -4.82 -8.92 7.83
CA LEU A 23 -5.44 -7.81 7.11
C LEU A 23 -6.48 -7.07 7.98
N TYR A 24 -7.27 -7.81 8.77
CA TYR A 24 -8.13 -7.20 9.79
C TYR A 24 -7.31 -6.43 10.84
N ALA A 25 -6.17 -6.98 11.29
CA ALA A 25 -5.33 -6.33 12.31
C ALA A 25 -4.73 -4.99 11.86
N ILE A 26 -4.54 -4.78 10.56
CA ILE A 26 -4.10 -3.49 9.99
C ILE A 26 -5.27 -2.53 9.67
N GLY A 27 -6.51 -2.91 10.03
CA GLY A 27 -7.69 -2.04 9.96
C GLY A 27 -8.57 -2.22 8.73
N LEU A 28 -8.42 -3.28 7.94
CA LEU A 28 -9.36 -3.58 6.84
C LEU A 28 -10.63 -4.23 7.37
N GLU A 29 -11.76 -3.92 6.74
CA GLU A 29 -13.06 -4.54 7.01
C GLU A 29 -13.40 -5.61 5.95
N GLU A 30 -14.49 -6.36 6.14
CA GLU A 30 -14.88 -7.44 5.23
C GLU A 30 -15.13 -6.91 3.79
N GLU A 31 -15.65 -5.69 3.69
CA GLU A 31 -15.87 -4.97 2.43
C GLU A 31 -14.54 -4.63 1.73
N ASP A 32 -13.48 -4.35 2.49
CA ASP A 32 -12.15 -4.04 1.95
C ASP A 32 -11.46 -5.28 1.37
N LEU A 33 -11.70 -6.46 1.96
CA LEU A 33 -11.18 -7.74 1.44
C LEU A 33 -11.75 -8.07 0.04
N LYS A 34 -12.81 -7.39 -0.39
CA LYS A 34 -13.39 -7.52 -1.74
C LYS A 34 -12.79 -6.52 -2.73
N LYS A 35 -12.02 -5.54 -2.27
CA LYS A 35 -11.39 -4.49 -3.10
C LYS A 35 -10.00 -4.89 -3.59
N PRO A 36 -9.50 -4.29 -4.67
CA PRO A 36 -8.09 -4.39 -5.05
C PRO A 36 -7.20 -3.73 -3.99
N LEU A 37 -6.14 -4.43 -3.58
CA LEU A 37 -5.10 -3.88 -2.70
C LEU A 37 -3.98 -3.26 -3.55
N ILE A 38 -3.64 -2.01 -3.27
CA ILE A 38 -2.65 -1.22 -4.01
C ILE A 38 -1.45 -0.95 -3.10
N GLY A 39 -0.30 -1.50 -3.45
CA GLY A 39 0.96 -1.18 -2.79
C GLY A 39 1.48 0.19 -3.26
N ILE A 40 1.66 1.11 -2.32
CA ILE A 40 2.17 2.47 -2.59
C ILE A 40 3.61 2.54 -2.07
N GLY A 41 4.57 2.37 -2.98
CA GLY A 41 6.00 2.38 -2.64
C GLY A 41 6.59 3.79 -2.63
N SER A 42 7.07 4.24 -1.47
CA SER A 42 7.78 5.51 -1.29
C SER A 42 9.30 5.31 -1.19
N THR A 43 10.08 6.21 -1.78
CA THR A 43 11.53 6.33 -1.56
C THR A 43 11.86 7.54 -0.68
N GLY A 44 10.94 7.96 0.19
CA GLY A 44 11.13 9.14 1.04
C GLY A 44 12.12 8.93 2.17
N TYR A 45 13.14 9.78 2.23
CA TYR A 45 14.12 9.87 3.32
C TYR A 45 14.68 11.30 3.43
N GLU A 46 15.15 11.68 4.61
CA GLU A 46 15.49 13.08 4.94
C GLU A 46 16.83 13.57 4.35
N GLY A 47 17.70 12.63 3.96
CA GLY A 47 19.07 12.92 3.51
C GLY A 47 19.21 13.40 2.05
N ASN A 48 18.11 13.57 1.32
CA ASN A 48 18.14 14.05 -0.06
C ASN A 48 16.93 14.96 -0.37
N PRO A 49 17.15 16.20 -0.83
CA PRO A 49 16.05 17.10 -1.20
C PRO A 49 15.13 16.49 -2.28
N CYS A 50 15.65 15.62 -3.14
CA CYS A 50 14.87 14.91 -4.17
C CYS A 50 13.83 13.94 -3.57
N ASN A 51 14.02 13.47 -2.34
CA ASN A 51 13.23 12.39 -1.75
C ASN A 51 12.49 12.80 -0.47
N MET A 52 12.94 13.84 0.24
CA MET A 52 12.45 14.18 1.58
C MET A 52 10.93 14.41 1.69
N HIS A 53 10.26 14.73 0.58
CA HIS A 53 8.83 15.04 0.51
C HIS A 53 7.96 13.87 0.02
N LEU A 54 8.56 12.72 -0.34
CA LEU A 54 7.81 11.63 -0.99
C LEU A 54 6.89 10.86 -0.04
N ASN A 55 7.15 10.90 1.28
CA ASN A 55 6.26 10.25 2.26
C ASN A 55 4.93 10.97 2.39
N ASP A 56 4.91 12.30 2.30
CA ASP A 56 3.67 13.09 2.29
C ASP A 56 2.88 12.83 1.00
N LEU A 57 3.58 12.79 -0.15
CA LEU A 57 2.95 12.42 -1.42
C LEU A 57 2.36 11.00 -1.39
N ALA A 58 3.01 10.05 -0.72
CA ALA A 58 2.47 8.70 -0.58
C ALA A 58 1.14 8.68 0.22
N GLN A 59 0.98 9.55 1.21
CA GLN A 59 -0.30 9.70 1.92
C GLN A 59 -1.38 10.30 1.03
N GLU A 60 -1.08 11.31 0.22
CA GLU A 60 -2.02 11.87 -0.76
C GLU A 60 -2.46 10.82 -1.80
N VAL A 61 -1.52 10.01 -2.29
CA VAL A 61 -1.83 8.89 -3.19
C VAL A 61 -2.72 7.86 -2.50
N LYS A 62 -2.48 7.55 -1.22
CA LYS A 62 -3.36 6.68 -0.44
C LYS A 62 -4.77 7.25 -0.35
N LEU A 63 -4.92 8.53 -0.02
CA LEU A 63 -6.23 9.20 0.04
C LEU A 63 -6.97 9.12 -1.31
N GLY A 64 -6.28 9.34 -2.43
CA GLY A 64 -6.86 9.20 -3.76
C GLY A 64 -7.27 7.76 -4.09
N THR A 65 -6.43 6.79 -3.70
CA THR A 65 -6.68 5.36 -3.88
C THR A 65 -7.93 4.92 -3.11
N ASP A 66 -8.03 5.30 -1.84
CA ASP A 66 -9.15 4.94 -0.97
C ASP A 66 -10.46 5.59 -1.46
N LYS A 67 -10.41 6.87 -1.90
CA LYS A 67 -11.55 7.55 -2.55
C LYS A 67 -12.00 6.89 -3.85
N GLY A 68 -11.09 6.22 -4.55
CA GLY A 68 -11.37 5.44 -5.75
C GLY A 68 -12.06 4.09 -5.50
N GLY A 69 -12.36 3.75 -4.24
CA GLY A 69 -12.93 2.45 -3.87
C GLY A 69 -11.92 1.31 -3.89
N LEU A 70 -10.63 1.64 -3.78
CA LEU A 70 -9.53 0.69 -3.64
C LEU A 70 -8.98 0.75 -2.21
N VAL A 71 -7.98 -0.08 -1.87
CA VAL A 71 -7.30 -0.03 -0.58
C VAL A 71 -5.82 0.27 -0.79
N GLY A 72 -5.36 1.44 -0.35
CA GLY A 72 -3.95 1.82 -0.40
C GLY A 72 -3.16 1.32 0.80
N LEU A 73 -2.06 0.60 0.57
CA LEU A 73 -1.11 0.14 1.59
C LEU A 73 0.27 0.74 1.30
N VAL A 74 0.69 1.69 2.13
CA VAL A 74 1.98 2.39 1.96
C VAL A 74 3.13 1.54 2.52
N PHE A 75 4.22 1.45 1.76
CA PHE A 75 5.49 0.89 2.20
C PHE A 75 6.64 1.72 1.65
N ASN A 76 7.85 1.50 2.18
CA ASN A 76 9.03 2.27 1.80
C ASN A 76 10.16 1.39 1.26
N THR A 77 11.01 1.98 0.43
CA THR A 77 12.30 1.42 0.00
C THR A 77 13.40 2.48 0.06
N ILE A 78 14.65 2.03 -0.07
CA ILE A 78 15.84 2.88 0.03
C ILE A 78 16.01 3.82 -1.17
N GLY A 79 16.81 4.87 -0.97
CA GLY A 79 17.32 5.73 -2.03
C GLY A 79 18.73 6.22 -1.68
N VAL A 80 19.44 6.75 -2.67
CA VAL A 80 20.75 7.39 -2.52
C VAL A 80 20.71 8.80 -3.09
N SER A 81 21.67 9.64 -2.69
CA SER A 81 21.86 10.99 -3.22
C SER A 81 23.14 11.01 -4.03
N ASP A 82 23.02 10.99 -5.36
CA ASP A 82 24.17 11.04 -6.28
C ASP A 82 25.00 12.33 -6.11
N GLY A 83 24.41 13.41 -5.56
CA GLY A 83 25.12 14.65 -5.29
C GLY A 83 25.97 14.65 -4.00
N ILE A 84 25.79 13.66 -3.12
CA ILE A 84 26.50 13.55 -1.83
C ILE A 84 27.54 12.41 -1.84
N SER A 85 27.36 11.39 -2.70
CA SER A 85 28.16 10.15 -2.73
C SER A 85 29.61 10.32 -3.16
#